data_AF-A0A959FUD0-F1
#
_entry.id   AF-A0A959FUD0-F1
#
_cell.length_a   1.000
_cell.length_b   1.000
_cell.length_c   1.000
_cell.angle_alpha   90.00
_cell.angle_beta   90.00
_cell.angle_gamma   90.00
#
_symmetry.space_group_name_H-M   'P 1'
#
loop_
_entity.id
_entity.type
_entity.pdbx_description
1 polymer ?
#
loop_
_entity_poly.entity_id
_entity_poly.type
_entity_poly.pdbx_seq_one_letter_code
_entity_poly.pdbx_strand_id
1 'polypeptide(L)'
;MNIDQIKQKLEDEVVDNVGVGFQKIEQAIDLTNSGLRKRFKGLKATFNRMLDRQLGLTEGEQEANMSKMTSSLFEFISSLSEEELAEIPFFGQIIYKTIKVVCKEEEALNAIRSIFPTYFFPNLSYDTTGKALKLSEKVIVFYINPNKEKEQPFDPLLNYYLKESPCKVLYYGAYSKQITEVPEKAYAANSLFSIHARLQEMIQFLEYQKAYKSQQS
;
A
#
# COMPACT_ATOMS: atom_id res chain seq x y z
N MET A 1 -16.50 0.13 -19.33
CA MET A 1 -15.29 -0.68 -19.58
C MET A 1 -15.78 -2.08 -19.90
N ASN A 2 -15.30 -2.74 -20.95
CA ASN A 2 -15.80 -4.08 -21.33
C ASN A 2 -15.36 -5.12 -20.25
N ILE A 3 -16.19 -6.15 -19.99
CA ILE A 3 -15.89 -7.24 -19.05
C ILE A 3 -14.54 -7.90 -19.34
N ASP A 4 -14.20 -8.07 -20.62
CA ASP A 4 -12.92 -8.66 -21.01
C ASP A 4 -11.73 -7.81 -20.56
N GLN A 5 -11.87 -6.48 -20.61
CA GLN A 5 -10.84 -5.55 -20.14
C GLN A 5 -10.71 -5.57 -18.62
N ILE A 6 -11.82 -5.77 -17.91
CA ILE A 6 -11.83 -5.97 -16.46
C ILE A 6 -11.06 -7.24 -16.10
N LYS A 7 -11.41 -8.36 -16.72
CA LYS A 7 -10.78 -9.66 -16.47
C LYS A 7 -9.29 -9.63 -16.79
N GLN A 8 -8.91 -9.11 -17.95
CA GLN A 8 -7.51 -8.96 -18.34
C GLN A 8 -6.71 -8.17 -17.29
N LYS A 9 -7.26 -7.05 -16.81
CA LYS A 9 -6.59 -6.24 -15.77
C LYS A 9 -6.44 -6.98 -14.44
N LEU A 10 -7.41 -7.80 -14.05
CA LEU A 10 -7.30 -8.63 -12.86
C LEU A 10 -6.23 -9.72 -13.04
N GLU A 11 -6.14 -10.30 -14.25
CA GLU A 11 -5.12 -11.30 -14.59
C GLU A 11 -3.71 -10.69 -14.58
N ASP A 12 -3.53 -9.49 -15.16
CA ASP A 12 -2.26 -8.76 -15.14
C ASP A 12 -1.79 -8.51 -13.69
N GLU A 13 -2.70 -8.09 -12.81
CA GLU A 13 -2.39 -7.89 -11.38
C GLU A 13 -2.01 -9.20 -10.66
N VAL A 14 -2.58 -10.34 -11.07
CA VAL A 14 -2.22 -11.66 -10.54
C VAL A 14 -0.83 -12.11 -11.03
N VAL A 15 -0.48 -11.84 -12.30
CA VAL A 15 0.87 -12.12 -12.85
C VAL A 15 1.93 -11.35 -12.08
N ASP A 16 1.71 -10.06 -11.88
CA ASP A 16 2.66 -9.19 -11.18
C ASP A 16 2.80 -9.59 -9.71
N ASN A 17 1.66 -9.81 -9.05
CA ASN A 17 1.63 -10.22 -7.65
C ASN A 17 0.29 -10.89 -7.29
N VAL A 18 0.33 -12.23 -7.17
CA VAL A 18 -0.84 -13.08 -6.85
C VAL A 18 -1.71 -12.52 -5.72
N GLY A 19 -1.12 -11.98 -4.66
CA GLY A 19 -1.94 -11.51 -3.55
C GLY A 19 -2.40 -10.05 -3.64
N VAL A 20 -1.75 -9.21 -4.48
CA VAL A 20 -2.41 -7.98 -4.97
C VAL A 20 -3.61 -8.37 -5.83
N GLY A 21 -3.46 -9.36 -6.70
CA GLY A 21 -4.55 -9.95 -7.47
C GLY A 21 -5.74 -10.36 -6.59
N PHE A 22 -5.50 -11.09 -5.49
CA PHE A 22 -6.57 -11.41 -4.51
C PHE A 22 -7.29 -10.15 -3.98
N GLN A 23 -6.55 -9.10 -3.59
CA GLN A 23 -7.18 -7.86 -3.10
C GLN A 23 -8.05 -7.20 -4.18
N LYS A 24 -7.56 -7.16 -5.43
CA LYS A 24 -8.28 -6.55 -6.55
C LYS A 24 -9.54 -7.33 -6.90
N ILE A 25 -9.45 -8.65 -6.92
CA ILE A 25 -10.60 -9.52 -7.17
C ILE A 25 -11.64 -9.34 -6.06
N GLU A 26 -11.24 -9.31 -4.78
CA GLU A 26 -12.16 -9.11 -3.65
C GLU A 26 -12.93 -7.78 -3.73
N GLN A 27 -12.31 -6.74 -4.32
CA GLN A 27 -12.92 -5.44 -4.57
C GLN A 27 -13.82 -5.42 -5.81
N ALA A 28 -13.55 -6.28 -6.80
CA ALA A 28 -14.24 -6.31 -8.08
C ALA A 28 -15.48 -7.21 -8.08
N ILE A 29 -15.56 -8.19 -7.18
CA ILE A 29 -16.65 -9.18 -7.17
C ILE A 29 -17.77 -8.81 -6.19
N ASP A 30 -19.00 -9.15 -6.54
CA ASP A 30 -20.14 -9.04 -5.64
C ASP A 30 -20.14 -10.18 -4.60
N LEU A 31 -19.62 -9.86 -3.40
CA LEU A 31 -19.57 -10.80 -2.28
C LEU A 31 -20.94 -11.08 -1.65
N THR A 32 -22.03 -10.43 -2.09
CA THR A 32 -23.38 -10.79 -1.65
C THR A 32 -23.81 -12.14 -2.24
N ASN A 33 -23.26 -12.52 -3.40
CA ASN A 33 -23.41 -13.86 -3.95
C ASN A 33 -22.67 -14.90 -3.08
N SER A 34 -23.45 -15.69 -2.33
CA SER A 34 -22.91 -16.66 -1.37
C SER A 34 -22.06 -17.76 -2.01
N GLY A 35 -22.35 -18.15 -3.26
CA GLY A 35 -21.59 -19.16 -4.00
C GLY A 35 -20.23 -18.63 -4.43
N LEU A 36 -20.21 -17.46 -5.05
CA LEU A 36 -19.00 -16.75 -5.46
C LEU A 36 -18.09 -16.45 -4.25
N ARG A 37 -18.67 -15.93 -3.17
CA ARG A 37 -17.97 -15.66 -1.90
C ARG A 37 -17.31 -16.91 -1.33
N LYS A 38 -17.98 -18.07 -1.35
CA LYS A 38 -17.41 -19.34 -0.87
C LYS A 38 -16.22 -19.80 -1.73
N ARG A 39 -16.37 -19.75 -3.06
CA ARG A 39 -15.30 -20.09 -4.01
C ARG A 39 -14.07 -19.21 -3.79
N PHE A 40 -14.27 -17.89 -3.75
CA PHE A 40 -13.19 -16.92 -3.55
C PHE A 40 -12.49 -17.09 -2.19
N LYS A 41 -13.25 -17.24 -1.10
CA LYS A 41 -12.68 -17.51 0.24
C LYS A 41 -11.90 -18.82 0.29
N GLY A 42 -12.34 -19.86 -0.42
CA GLY A 42 -11.62 -21.12 -0.52
C GLY A 42 -10.24 -20.97 -1.16
N LEU A 43 -10.16 -20.19 -2.25
CA LEU A 43 -8.89 -19.84 -2.90
C LEU A 43 -7.99 -19.03 -1.96
N LYS A 44 -8.52 -17.98 -1.34
CA LYS A 44 -7.79 -17.12 -0.39
C LYS A 44 -7.26 -17.90 0.82
N ALA A 45 -8.06 -18.81 1.37
CA ALA A 45 -7.63 -19.69 2.46
C ALA A 45 -6.55 -20.69 2.02
N THR A 46 -6.55 -21.11 0.77
CA THR A 46 -5.51 -21.98 0.22
C THR A 46 -4.20 -21.22 0.04
N PHE A 47 -4.27 -20.00 -0.50
CA PHE A 47 -3.13 -19.10 -0.59
C PHE A 47 -2.50 -18.79 0.78
N ASN A 48 -3.30 -18.43 1.77
CA ASN A 48 -2.78 -18.16 3.12
C ASN A 48 -2.10 -19.40 3.73
N ARG A 49 -2.69 -20.60 3.56
CA ARG A 49 -2.05 -21.85 4.00
C ARG A 49 -0.74 -22.14 3.27
N MET A 50 -0.57 -21.70 2.03
CA MET A 50 0.69 -21.84 1.30
C MET A 50 1.75 -20.89 1.86
N LEU A 51 1.38 -19.63 2.13
CA LEU A 51 2.26 -18.65 2.76
C LEU A 51 2.74 -19.13 4.14
N ASP A 52 1.83 -19.66 4.95
CA ASP A 52 2.14 -20.18 6.30
C ASP A 52 3.07 -21.42 6.25
N ARG A 53 3.08 -22.16 5.14
CA ARG A 53 3.87 -23.40 4.95
C ARG A 53 5.20 -23.18 4.22
N GLN A 54 5.58 -21.94 3.93
CA GLN A 54 6.84 -21.66 3.22
C GLN A 54 8.09 -22.11 3.99
N LEU A 55 7.99 -22.28 5.31
CA LEU A 55 9.07 -22.85 6.13
C LEU A 55 9.26 -24.35 5.83
N GLY A 56 10.27 -24.65 5.02
CA GLY A 56 10.73 -26.02 4.73
C GLY A 56 10.45 -26.53 3.31
N LEU A 57 9.87 -25.72 2.43
CA LEU A 57 9.73 -26.04 1.02
C LEU A 57 10.99 -25.67 0.23
N THR A 58 11.33 -26.50 -0.76
CA THR A 58 12.34 -26.17 -1.77
C THR A 58 11.83 -25.07 -2.70
N GLU A 59 12.75 -24.35 -3.35
CA GLU A 59 12.42 -23.28 -4.31
C GLU A 59 11.49 -23.77 -5.42
N GLY A 60 11.75 -24.97 -5.98
CA GLY A 60 10.89 -25.57 -7.00
C GLY A 60 9.48 -25.93 -6.50
N GLU A 61 9.32 -26.33 -5.23
CA GLU A 61 8.00 -26.55 -4.65
C GLU A 61 7.24 -25.24 -4.42
N GLN A 62 7.94 -24.17 -4.07
CA GLN A 62 7.35 -22.84 -3.94
C GLN A 62 6.86 -22.32 -5.29
N GLU A 63 7.67 -22.44 -6.34
CA GLU A 63 7.30 -22.05 -7.71
C GLU A 63 6.11 -22.87 -8.24
N ALA A 64 6.13 -24.20 -8.07
CA ALA A 64 5.03 -25.06 -8.50
C ALA A 64 3.71 -24.71 -7.79
N ASN A 65 3.79 -24.44 -6.49
CA ASN A 65 2.66 -24.01 -5.68
C ASN A 65 2.12 -22.64 -6.14
N MET A 66 3.00 -21.67 -6.38
CA MET A 66 2.62 -20.35 -6.88
C MET A 66 1.99 -20.43 -8.28
N SER A 67 2.59 -21.20 -9.19
CA SER A 67 2.03 -21.42 -10.53
C SER A 67 0.62 -22.02 -10.46
N LYS A 68 0.40 -22.99 -9.58
CA LYS A 68 -0.93 -23.60 -9.38
C LYS A 68 -1.95 -22.59 -8.85
N MET A 69 -1.53 -21.69 -7.94
CA MET A 69 -2.40 -20.63 -7.42
C MET A 69 -2.74 -19.61 -8.52
N THR A 70 -1.75 -19.20 -9.32
CA THR A 70 -1.95 -18.32 -10.47
C THR A 70 -2.97 -18.91 -11.44
N SER A 71 -2.82 -20.18 -11.84
CA SER A 71 -3.80 -20.85 -12.72
C SER A 71 -5.19 -20.92 -12.10
N SER A 72 -5.29 -21.23 -10.80
CA SER A 72 -6.57 -21.29 -10.09
C SER A 72 -7.27 -19.93 -10.03
N LEU A 73 -6.51 -18.83 -9.92
CA LEU A 73 -7.02 -17.47 -9.97
C LEU A 73 -7.47 -17.08 -11.37
N PHE A 74 -6.72 -17.44 -12.41
CA PHE A 74 -7.14 -17.21 -13.80
C PHE A 74 -8.44 -17.93 -14.14
N GLU A 75 -8.57 -19.21 -13.75
CA GLU A 75 -9.81 -19.96 -13.90
C GLU A 75 -10.98 -19.28 -13.16
N PHE A 76 -10.72 -18.78 -11.95
CA PHE A 76 -11.70 -18.03 -11.20
C PHE A 76 -12.13 -16.75 -11.93
N ILE A 77 -11.18 -15.90 -12.36
CA ILE A 77 -11.44 -14.64 -13.07
C ILE A 77 -12.19 -14.89 -14.37
N SER A 78 -11.74 -15.86 -15.16
CA SER A 78 -12.36 -16.27 -16.42
C SER A 78 -13.81 -16.70 -16.22
N SER A 79 -14.11 -17.38 -15.10
CA SER A 79 -15.47 -17.85 -14.78
C SER A 79 -16.45 -16.77 -14.31
N LEU A 80 -15.99 -15.55 -14.03
CA LEU A 80 -16.86 -14.47 -13.54
C LEU A 80 -17.84 -14.02 -14.62
N SER A 81 -19.13 -13.95 -14.30
CA SER A 81 -20.11 -13.30 -15.17
C SER A 81 -20.10 -11.78 -15.00
N GLU A 82 -20.81 -11.05 -15.87
CA GLU A 82 -20.91 -9.59 -15.78
C GLU A 82 -21.64 -9.16 -14.50
N GLU A 83 -22.65 -9.93 -14.08
CA GLU A 83 -23.45 -9.68 -12.88
C GLU A 83 -22.70 -10.02 -11.59
N GLU A 84 -21.70 -10.89 -11.67
CA GLU A 84 -20.83 -11.25 -10.54
C GLU A 84 -19.73 -10.22 -10.29
N LEU A 85 -19.47 -9.35 -11.26
CA LEU A 85 -18.62 -8.19 -11.10
C LEU A 85 -19.49 -7.05 -10.54
N ALA A 86 -19.15 -6.59 -9.35
CA ALA A 86 -19.88 -5.48 -8.76
C ALA A 86 -19.76 -4.24 -9.68
N GLU A 87 -20.85 -3.48 -9.86
CA GLU A 87 -20.89 -2.18 -10.55
C GLU A 87 -20.03 -1.08 -9.86
N ILE A 88 -19.10 -1.49 -8.99
CA ILE A 88 -18.18 -0.62 -8.30
C ILE A 88 -17.32 0.07 -9.37
N PRO A 89 -17.11 1.39 -9.27
CA PRO A 89 -16.25 2.11 -10.19
C PRO A 89 -14.87 1.47 -10.17
N PHE A 90 -14.63 0.65 -11.19
CA PHE A 90 -13.36 0.04 -11.48
C PHE A 90 -12.31 1.16 -11.44
N PHE A 91 -11.28 1.00 -10.60
CA PHE A 91 -10.20 1.99 -10.37
C PHE A 91 -10.49 3.17 -9.44
N GLY A 92 -11.57 3.17 -8.65
CA GLY A 92 -11.86 4.22 -7.66
C GLY A 92 -10.97 4.23 -6.40
N GLN A 93 -10.36 3.09 -6.04
CA GLN A 93 -9.60 2.93 -4.78
C GLN A 93 -8.07 2.76 -4.95
N ILE A 94 -7.51 3.05 -6.13
CA ILE A 94 -6.04 3.08 -6.35
C ILE A 94 -5.47 4.50 -6.21
N ILE A 95 -6.10 5.37 -5.42
CA ILE A 95 -5.80 6.80 -5.57
C ILE A 95 -4.76 7.32 -4.58
N TYR A 96 -4.38 6.55 -3.55
CA TYR A 96 -3.34 6.98 -2.61
C TYR A 96 -2.49 5.81 -2.11
N LYS A 97 -1.60 5.28 -2.96
CA LYS A 97 -0.61 4.28 -2.51
C LYS A 97 0.85 4.65 -2.77
N THR A 98 1.16 5.83 -3.33
CA THR A 98 2.57 6.21 -3.48
C THR A 98 3.11 6.71 -2.15
N ILE A 99 3.68 5.79 -1.38
CA ILE A 99 4.42 6.09 -0.17
C ILE A 99 5.88 6.25 -0.57
N LYS A 100 6.44 7.43 -0.32
CA LYS A 100 7.86 7.69 -0.49
C LYS A 100 8.53 7.62 0.85
N VAL A 101 9.32 6.57 1.05
CA VAL A 101 10.13 6.41 2.26
C VAL A 101 11.41 7.19 2.06
N VAL A 102 11.60 8.24 2.86
CA VAL A 102 12.78 9.10 2.82
C VAL A 102 13.55 8.90 4.11
N CYS A 103 14.81 8.47 3.99
CA CYS A 103 15.72 8.35 5.12
C CYS A 103 17.10 8.87 4.72
N LYS A 104 17.77 9.57 5.64
CA LYS A 104 19.13 10.06 5.42
C LYS A 104 20.17 8.94 5.48
N GLU A 105 19.90 7.89 6.26
CA GLU A 105 20.83 6.81 6.53
C GLU A 105 20.35 5.51 5.90
N GLU A 106 21.20 4.89 5.08
CA GLU A 106 20.86 3.67 4.37
C GLU A 106 20.63 2.47 5.31
N GLU A 107 21.35 2.41 6.43
CA GLU A 107 21.18 1.38 7.45
C GLU A 107 19.78 1.42 8.09
N ALA A 108 19.31 2.63 8.44
CA ALA A 108 17.98 2.84 8.99
C ALA A 108 16.88 2.51 7.97
N LEU A 109 17.13 2.78 6.68
CA LEU A 109 16.23 2.39 5.60
C LEU A 109 16.11 0.86 5.50
N ASN A 110 17.22 0.12 5.60
CA ASN A 110 17.22 -1.34 5.53
C ASN A 110 16.43 -1.97 6.66
N ALA A 111 16.53 -1.43 7.88
CA ALA A 111 15.70 -1.86 9.00
C ALA A 111 14.20 -1.69 8.69
N ILE A 112 13.81 -0.56 8.10
CA ILE A 112 12.41 -0.27 7.79
C ILE A 112 11.88 -1.04 6.57
N ARG A 113 12.72 -1.37 5.59
CA ARG A 113 12.35 -2.23 4.46
C ARG A 113 11.74 -3.56 4.92
N SER A 114 12.28 -4.14 5.99
CA SER A 114 11.77 -5.39 6.58
C SER A 114 10.34 -5.27 7.15
N ILE A 115 9.91 -4.05 7.47
CA ILE A 115 8.66 -3.74 8.17
C ILE A 115 7.56 -3.33 7.18
N PHE A 116 7.97 -2.85 6.00
CA PHE A 116 7.08 -2.49 4.91
C PHE A 116 7.26 -3.43 3.72
N PRO A 117 6.73 -4.67 3.82
CA PRO A 117 6.73 -5.57 2.68
C PRO A 117 5.99 -4.93 1.51
N THR A 118 6.64 -4.89 0.35
CA THR A 118 6.11 -4.31 -0.89
C THR A 118 4.78 -4.93 -1.32
N TYR A 119 4.54 -6.18 -0.91
CA TYR A 119 3.25 -6.86 -1.05
C TYR A 119 2.05 -6.09 -0.45
N PHE A 120 2.23 -5.47 0.72
CA PHE A 120 1.16 -4.69 1.36
C PHE A 120 1.13 -3.24 0.86
N PHE A 121 2.26 -2.75 0.33
CA PHE A 121 2.44 -1.37 -0.14
C PHE A 121 3.00 -1.36 -1.57
N PRO A 122 2.16 -1.61 -2.60
CA PRO A 122 2.63 -1.88 -3.96
C PRO A 122 3.32 -0.68 -4.64
N ASN A 123 3.01 0.56 -4.24
CA ASN A 123 3.64 1.78 -4.77
C ASN A 123 4.62 2.41 -3.77
N LEU A 124 5.21 1.58 -2.90
CA LEU A 124 6.26 1.98 -1.98
C LEU A 124 7.57 2.15 -2.73
N SER A 125 8.27 3.24 -2.44
CA SER A 125 9.60 3.47 -3.00
C SER A 125 10.47 4.20 -2.02
N TYR A 126 11.75 3.90 -2.07
CA TYR A 126 12.73 4.31 -1.09
C TYR A 126 13.68 5.34 -1.70
N ASP A 127 14.00 6.37 -0.95
CA ASP A 127 14.97 7.40 -1.33
C ASP A 127 15.94 7.66 -0.17
N THR A 128 17.23 7.50 -0.46
CA THR A 128 18.35 7.77 0.45
C THR A 128 19.25 8.90 -0.03
N THR A 129 18.87 9.59 -1.13
CA THR A 129 19.74 10.60 -1.73
C THR A 129 19.95 11.83 -0.84
N GLY A 130 19.12 11.99 0.19
CA GLY A 130 19.12 13.16 1.07
C GLY A 130 18.66 14.43 0.37
N LYS A 131 18.09 14.34 -0.84
CA LYS A 131 17.66 15.47 -1.65
C LYS A 131 16.15 15.62 -1.63
N ALA A 132 15.71 16.87 -1.67
CA ALA A 132 14.30 17.20 -1.79
C ALA A 132 13.73 16.67 -3.12
N LEU A 133 12.64 15.90 -3.03
CA LEU A 133 11.90 15.41 -4.19
C LEU A 133 10.69 16.30 -4.45
N LYS A 134 10.45 16.66 -5.72
CA LYS A 134 9.19 17.29 -6.13
C LYS A 134 8.09 16.25 -6.13
N LEU A 135 7.12 16.41 -5.24
CA LEU A 135 6.03 15.45 -5.03
C LEU A 135 4.67 16.14 -5.25
N SER A 136 3.62 15.34 -5.48
CA SER A 136 2.25 15.82 -5.56
C SER A 136 1.53 15.72 -4.21
N GLU A 137 0.36 16.35 -4.08
CA GLU A 137 -0.49 16.27 -2.88
C GLU A 137 -0.96 14.85 -2.53
N LYS A 138 -0.82 13.90 -3.47
CA LYS A 138 -1.25 12.51 -3.34
C LYS A 138 -0.19 11.59 -2.74
N VAL A 139 1.01 12.11 -2.46
CA VAL A 139 2.13 11.34 -1.93
C VAL A 139 2.19 11.50 -0.42
N ILE A 140 2.34 10.38 0.29
CA ILE A 140 2.74 10.37 1.70
C ILE A 140 4.25 10.18 1.74
N VAL A 141 4.96 11.13 2.34
CA VAL A 141 6.38 11.00 2.65
C VAL A 141 6.50 10.35 4.02
N PHE A 142 7.02 9.13 4.06
CA PHE A 142 7.42 8.49 5.31
C PHE A 142 8.86 8.89 5.64
N TYR A 143 9.01 9.89 6.51
CA TYR A 143 10.30 10.46 6.87
C TYR A 143 10.85 9.77 8.11
N ILE A 144 12.03 9.17 7.98
CA ILE A 144 12.68 8.41 9.04
C ILE A 144 13.89 9.17 9.54
N ASN A 145 13.86 9.49 10.82
CA ASN A 145 15.03 9.99 11.53
C ASN A 145 15.48 8.95 12.57
N PRO A 146 16.57 8.23 12.30
CA PRO A 146 17.06 7.19 13.21
C PRO A 146 17.68 7.74 14.50
N ASN A 147 18.03 9.03 14.55
CA ASN A 147 18.62 9.63 15.75
C ASN A 147 17.58 9.73 16.87
N LYS A 148 17.83 8.99 17.96
CA LYS A 148 16.99 8.94 19.16
C LYS A 148 17.33 10.01 20.20
N GLU A 149 18.12 11.03 19.84
CA GLU A 149 18.44 12.14 20.75
C GLU A 149 17.16 12.86 21.20
N LYS A 150 17.16 13.43 22.42
CA LYS A 150 15.93 13.94 23.07
C LYS A 150 15.26 15.10 22.33
N GLU A 151 16.02 15.89 21.57
CA GLU A 151 15.50 16.99 20.77
C GLU A 151 16.32 17.11 19.49
N GLN A 152 15.65 17.01 18.34
CA GLN A 152 16.30 17.06 17.05
C GLN A 152 16.62 18.50 16.64
N PRO A 153 17.85 18.78 16.15
CA PRO A 153 18.15 20.05 15.50
C PRO A 153 17.30 20.22 14.23
N PHE A 154 17.22 21.45 13.75
CA PHE A 154 16.49 21.79 12.53
C PHE A 154 17.00 20.96 11.34
N ASP A 155 16.07 20.25 10.69
CA ASP A 155 16.34 19.44 9.52
C ASP A 155 15.81 20.13 8.25
N PRO A 156 16.69 20.61 7.34
CA PRO A 156 16.28 21.30 6.13
C PRO A 156 15.44 20.44 5.18
N LEU A 157 15.73 19.14 5.10
CA LEU A 157 15.01 18.22 4.20
C LEU A 157 13.60 17.96 4.72
N LEU A 158 13.46 17.74 6.03
CA LEU A 158 12.15 17.63 6.66
C LEU A 158 11.37 18.95 6.46
N ASN A 159 12.01 20.10 6.68
CA ASN A 159 11.37 21.40 6.52
C ASN A 159 10.82 21.62 5.10
N TYR A 160 11.56 21.18 4.08
CA TYR A 160 11.11 21.22 2.69
C TYR A 160 9.78 20.46 2.52
N TYR A 161 9.70 19.21 3.00
CA TYR A 161 8.46 18.43 2.86
C TYR A 161 7.29 18.99 3.65
N LEU A 162 7.57 19.67 4.77
CA LEU A 162 6.58 20.29 5.62
C LEU A 162 6.02 21.59 5.03
N LYS A 163 6.88 22.47 4.51
CA LYS A 163 6.53 23.85 4.14
C LYS A 163 6.42 24.10 2.64
N GLU A 164 7.20 23.39 1.83
CA GLU A 164 7.32 23.66 0.39
C GLU A 164 6.65 22.60 -0.49
N SER A 165 6.65 21.34 -0.04
CA SER A 165 6.04 20.24 -0.80
C SER A 165 4.54 20.12 -0.53
N PRO A 166 3.71 19.80 -1.55
CA PRO A 166 2.28 19.60 -1.35
C PRO A 166 1.93 18.29 -0.63
N CYS A 167 2.90 17.39 -0.40
CA CYS A 167 2.70 16.10 0.24
C CYS A 167 2.22 16.18 1.71
N LYS A 168 1.86 15.03 2.27
CA LYS A 168 1.72 14.82 3.73
C LYS A 168 2.90 14.01 4.25
N VAL A 169 3.28 14.23 5.51
CA VAL A 169 4.46 13.62 6.11
C VAL A 169 4.04 12.70 7.26
N LEU A 170 4.46 11.45 7.22
CA LEU A 170 4.47 10.55 8.37
C LEU A 170 5.90 10.55 8.92
N TYR A 171 6.10 11.10 10.11
CA TYR A 171 7.41 11.23 10.73
C TYR A 171 7.64 10.10 11.74
N TYR A 172 8.78 9.44 11.66
CA TYR A 172 9.22 8.41 12.61
C TYR A 172 10.62 8.72 13.13
N GLY A 173 10.74 8.95 14.43
CA GLY A 173 11.99 9.34 15.08
C GLY A 173 11.76 10.01 16.43
N ALA A 174 12.81 10.61 16.97
CA ALA A 174 12.73 11.43 18.18
C ALA A 174 11.87 12.69 17.97
N TYR A 175 11.45 13.34 19.06
CA TYR A 175 10.66 14.56 18.96
C TYR A 175 11.37 15.63 18.11
N SER A 176 10.62 16.23 17.18
CA SER A 176 11.05 17.38 16.38
C SER A 176 10.04 18.50 16.55
N LYS A 177 10.51 19.72 16.82
CA LYS A 177 9.63 20.89 16.90
C LYS A 177 8.99 21.22 15.55
N GLN A 178 9.69 20.93 14.44
CA GLN A 178 9.23 21.27 13.08
C GLN A 178 7.89 20.63 12.72
N ILE A 179 7.63 19.40 13.18
CA ILE A 179 6.36 18.71 12.93
C ILE A 179 5.20 19.30 13.74
N THR A 180 5.48 19.86 14.92
CA THR A 180 4.45 20.51 15.76
C THR A 180 4.02 21.87 15.23
N GLU A 181 4.86 22.51 14.41
CA GLU A 181 4.55 23.80 13.77
C GLU A 181 3.54 23.68 12.62
N VAL A 182 3.35 22.49 12.05
CA VAL A 182 2.46 22.23 10.91
C VAL A 182 1.61 20.95 11.10
N PRO A 183 0.73 20.94 12.11
CA PRO A 183 -0.03 19.74 12.51
C PRO A 183 -0.95 19.18 11.40
N GLU A 184 -1.34 20.00 10.44
CA GLU A 184 -2.15 19.60 9.29
C GLU A 184 -1.33 18.87 8.20
N LYS A 185 0.01 18.96 8.25
CA LYS A 185 0.94 18.40 7.25
C LYS A 185 1.65 17.15 7.75
N ALA A 186 1.92 17.06 9.04
CA ALA A 186 2.72 16.00 9.61
C ALA A 186 1.95 15.18 10.64
N TYR A 187 2.18 13.87 10.64
CA TYR A 187 1.79 13.02 11.74
C TYR A 187 3.00 12.26 12.30
N ALA A 188 3.13 12.24 13.63
CA ALA A 188 4.21 11.52 14.29
C ALA A 188 3.80 10.08 14.61
N ALA A 189 4.70 9.14 14.34
CA ALA A 189 4.65 7.77 14.81
C ALA A 189 5.88 7.52 15.69
N ASN A 190 5.66 7.01 16.90
CA ASN A 190 6.70 6.78 17.91
C ASN A 190 7.01 5.29 18.14
N SER A 191 6.32 4.41 17.41
CA SER A 191 6.53 2.97 17.46
C SER A 191 6.21 2.33 16.11
N LEU A 192 6.85 1.21 15.81
CA LEU A 192 6.57 0.43 14.60
C LEU A 192 5.08 0.04 14.49
N PHE A 193 4.45 -0.29 15.61
CA PHE A 193 3.02 -0.57 15.66
C PHE A 193 2.17 0.65 15.25
N SER A 194 2.52 1.84 15.75
CA SER A 194 1.79 3.06 15.44
C SER A 194 1.91 3.47 13.97
N ILE A 195 3.01 3.13 13.29
CA ILE A 195 3.24 3.51 11.90
C ILE A 195 2.13 2.99 10.98
N HIS A 196 1.73 1.72 11.13
CA HIS A 196 0.70 1.13 10.29
C HIS A 196 -0.67 1.81 10.50
N ALA A 197 -1.06 2.03 11.76
CA ALA A 197 -2.33 2.69 12.09
C ALA A 197 -2.36 4.13 11.55
N ARG A 198 -1.30 4.90 11.80
CA ARG A 198 -1.18 6.30 11.38
C ARG A 198 -1.18 6.44 9.86
N LEU A 199 -0.52 5.52 9.16
CA LEU A 199 -0.53 5.49 7.71
C LEU A 199 -1.94 5.25 7.15
N GLN A 200 -2.71 4.32 7.73
CA GLN A 200 -4.09 4.07 7.32
C GLN A 200 -5.00 5.29 7.56
N GLU A 201 -4.87 5.93 8.72
CA GLU A 201 -5.60 7.17 9.03
C GLU A 201 -5.29 8.28 8.02
N MET A 202 -4.02 8.46 7.65
CA MET A 202 -3.61 9.45 6.65
C MET A 202 -4.16 9.13 5.25
N ILE A 203 -4.18 7.86 4.85
CA ILE A 203 -4.76 7.44 3.57
C ILE A 203 -6.26 7.77 3.55
N GLN A 204 -7.00 7.36 4.57
CA GLN A 204 -8.44 7.64 4.70
C GLN A 204 -8.73 9.14 4.68
N PHE A 205 -7.90 9.94 5.35
CA PHE A 205 -8.02 11.40 5.34
C PHE A 205 -7.85 11.99 3.93
N LEU A 206 -6.84 11.55 3.18
CA LEU A 206 -6.63 12.01 1.80
C LEU A 206 -7.78 11.61 0.87
N GLU A 207 -8.32 10.41 1.04
CA GLU A 207 -9.52 9.94 0.32
C GLU A 207 -10.73 10.83 0.61
N TYR A 208 -10.97 11.15 1.89
CA TYR A 208 -12.02 12.07 2.31
C TYR A 208 -11.83 13.47 1.69
N GLN A 209 -10.62 14.04 1.78
CA GLN A 209 -10.34 15.37 1.21
C GLN A 209 -10.62 15.43 -0.29
N LYS A 210 -10.29 14.36 -1.01
CA LYS A 210 -10.57 14.26 -2.44
C LYS A 210 -12.08 14.21 -2.70
N ALA A 211 -12.79 13.32 -2.01
CA ALA A 211 -14.24 13.18 -2.18
C ALA A 211 -14.95 14.51 -1.92
N TYR A 212 -14.52 15.24 -0.89
CA TYR A 212 -15.01 16.56 -0.57
C TYR A 212 -14.73 17.59 -1.69
N LYS A 213 -13.49 17.66 -2.20
CA LYS A 213 -13.14 18.57 -3.33
C LYS A 213 -13.97 18.28 -4.58
N SER A 214 -14.22 17.00 -4.88
CA SER A 214 -15.01 16.58 -6.04
C SER A 214 -16.50 16.93 -5.96
N GLN A 215 -17.04 17.17 -4.75
CA GLN A 215 -18.43 17.62 -4.57
C GLN A 215 -18.60 19.14 -4.72
N GLN A 216 -17.49 19.88 -4.68
CA GLN A 216 -17.48 21.35 -4.79
C GLN A 216 -17.11 21.86 -6.18
N SER A 217 -16.71 20.96 -7.09
CA SER A 217 -16.36 21.25 -8.49
C SER A 217 -17.52 20.88 -9.40
#